data_AF-A0A1T4ZWU0-F1
#
_entry.id   AF-A0A1T4ZWU0-F1
#
_cell.length_a   1.000
_cell.length_b   1.000
_cell.length_c   1.000
_cell.angle_alpha   90.00
_cell.angle_beta   90.00
_cell.angle_gamma   90.00
#
_symmetry.space_group_name_H-M   'P 1'
#
loop_
_entity.id
_entity.type
_entity.pdbx_description
1 polymer ?
#
loop_
_entity_poly.entity_id
_entity_poly.type
_entity_poly.pdbx_seq_one_letter_code
_entity_poly.pdbx_strand_id
1 'polypeptide(L)'
;MKEKILGISLMILLSACALTVTEEDKQTMFNNASFDNEVISRLPKYQEFRSFLELNADTIFNYVDSLVAVGKGSADSILKVDFPAEGIHVYRDCMQFRRVYKNHQFTAFPDHLREDLNNFADSIGERNLAAFTLCRDKTVLVQIREQRTDQGLTVIHSLTWDKIIEQEQRYHKDTLLAEDCIYHIALSADTSF
;
A
#
# COMPACT_ATOMS: atom_id res chain seq x y z
N MET A 1 30.06 -55.75 21.97
CA MET A 1 29.71 -54.31 22.15
C MET A 1 30.50 -53.54 21.11
N LYS A 2 29.81 -52.94 20.14
CA LYS A 2 29.73 -51.47 19.95
C LYS A 2 31.05 -50.95 19.33
N GLU A 3 31.12 -50.36 18.13
CA GLU A 3 30.18 -49.48 17.47
C GLU A 3 30.40 -49.46 15.93
N LYS A 4 29.31 -49.60 15.18
CA LYS A 4 29.19 -49.13 13.80
C LYS A 4 28.82 -47.65 13.87
N ILE A 5 29.76 -46.74 13.68
CA ILE A 5 29.44 -45.32 13.47
C ILE A 5 30.40 -44.78 12.42
N LEU A 6 30.07 -44.98 11.15
CA LEU A 6 30.57 -44.15 10.07
C LEU A 6 29.64 -44.33 8.87
N GLY A 7 28.64 -43.45 8.77
CA GLY A 7 27.64 -43.57 7.71
C GLY A 7 26.43 -42.64 7.84
N ILE A 8 26.52 -41.58 8.65
CA ILE A 8 25.56 -40.48 8.66
C ILE A 8 26.38 -39.19 8.53
N SER A 9 27.06 -39.04 7.40
CA SER A 9 27.73 -37.79 7.01
C SER A 9 27.23 -37.36 5.63
N LEU A 10 25.90 -37.45 5.44
CA LEU A 10 25.22 -37.03 4.22
C LEU A 10 23.82 -36.49 4.55
N MET A 11 23.73 -35.56 5.51
CA MET A 11 22.48 -34.84 5.81
C MET A 11 22.67 -33.42 6.38
N ILE A 12 23.84 -32.78 6.25
CA ILE A 12 24.06 -31.42 6.79
C ILE A 12 24.66 -30.46 5.75
N LEU A 13 24.15 -30.49 4.51
CA LEU A 13 24.41 -29.42 3.52
C LEU A 13 23.13 -28.91 2.85
N LEU A 14 21.98 -29.12 3.49
CA LEU A 14 20.81 -28.25 3.28
C LEU A 14 20.89 -27.09 4.28
N SER A 15 22.04 -26.41 4.32
CA SER A 15 22.13 -25.12 4.97
C SER A 15 21.34 -24.13 4.11
N ALA A 16 20.18 -23.76 4.62
CA ALA A 16 19.34 -22.65 4.20
C ALA A 16 20.15 -21.58 3.47
N CYS A 17 20.04 -21.55 2.15
CA CYS A 17 20.37 -20.36 1.38
C CYS A 17 19.24 -19.38 1.68
N ALA A 18 19.35 -18.65 2.78
CA ALA A 18 18.55 -17.44 2.97
C ALA A 18 18.99 -16.51 1.84
N LEU A 19 18.18 -16.44 0.77
CA LEU A 19 18.44 -15.55 -0.36
C LEU A 19 18.53 -14.13 0.22
N THR A 20 19.75 -13.59 0.29
CA THR A 20 19.96 -12.23 0.73
C THR A 20 19.81 -11.34 -0.48
N VAL A 21 18.87 -10.41 -0.42
CA VAL A 21 18.65 -9.43 -1.49
C VAL A 21 19.92 -8.60 -1.68
N THR A 22 20.51 -8.66 -2.86
CA THR A 22 21.71 -7.87 -3.18
C THR A 22 21.33 -6.47 -3.68
N GLU A 23 22.28 -5.53 -3.65
CA GLU A 23 22.06 -4.21 -4.29
C GLU A 23 21.89 -4.32 -5.81
N GLU A 24 22.47 -5.34 -6.44
CA GLU A 24 22.30 -5.62 -7.87
C GLU A 24 20.84 -6.06 -8.18
N ASP A 25 20.25 -6.90 -7.32
CA ASP A 25 18.84 -7.28 -7.43
C ASP A 25 17.93 -6.06 -7.32
N LYS A 26 18.19 -5.19 -6.33
CA LYS A 26 17.44 -3.94 -6.13
C LYS A 26 17.52 -3.03 -7.35
N GLN A 27 18.73 -2.80 -7.86
CA GLN A 27 18.95 -1.94 -9.02
C GLN A 27 18.28 -2.52 -10.28
N THR A 28 18.41 -3.82 -10.51
CA THR A 28 17.81 -4.52 -11.65
C THR A 28 16.29 -4.41 -11.60
N MET A 29 15.68 -4.70 -10.46
CA MET A 29 14.24 -4.61 -10.28
C MET A 29 13.72 -3.18 -10.47
N PHE A 30 14.40 -2.20 -9.86
CA PHE A 30 14.03 -0.79 -9.98
C PHE A 30 14.16 -0.25 -11.41
N ASN A 31 15.19 -0.68 -12.14
CA ASN A 31 15.39 -0.31 -13.55
C ASN A 31 14.30 -0.91 -14.46
N ASN A 32 13.84 -2.13 -14.14
CA ASN A 32 12.79 -2.82 -14.92
C ASN A 32 11.38 -2.30 -14.64
N ALA A 33 11.14 -1.69 -13.47
CA ALA A 33 9.87 -1.04 -13.18
C ALA A 33 9.62 0.08 -14.21
N SER A 34 8.42 0.21 -14.75
CA SER A 34 8.09 1.27 -15.72
C SER A 34 6.77 1.94 -15.37
N PHE A 35 6.63 3.20 -15.77
CA PHE A 35 5.36 3.89 -15.64
C PHE A 35 4.31 3.19 -16.51
N ASP A 36 3.17 2.91 -15.92
CA ASP A 36 2.11 2.14 -16.56
C ASP A 36 1.22 3.02 -17.45
N ASN A 37 1.21 2.75 -18.75
CA ASN A 37 0.39 3.49 -19.71
C ASN A 37 -1.11 3.35 -19.44
N GLU A 38 -1.56 2.23 -18.86
CA GLU A 38 -2.96 2.05 -18.48
C GLU A 38 -3.33 3.02 -17.35
N VAL A 39 -2.47 3.16 -16.34
CA VAL A 39 -2.65 4.13 -15.24
C VAL A 39 -2.71 5.56 -15.80
N ILE A 40 -1.77 5.90 -16.67
CA ILE A 40 -1.70 7.23 -17.31
C ILE A 40 -2.98 7.49 -18.10
N SER A 41 -3.46 6.52 -18.89
CA SER A 41 -4.69 6.64 -19.68
C SER A 41 -5.96 6.80 -18.82
N ARG A 42 -5.92 6.33 -17.57
CA ARG A 42 -7.01 6.40 -16.60
C ARG A 42 -6.88 7.56 -15.62
N LEU A 43 -5.94 8.48 -15.81
CA LEU A 43 -5.73 9.64 -14.93
C LEU A 43 -7.03 10.40 -14.58
N PRO A 44 -7.96 10.66 -15.54
CA PRO A 44 -9.23 11.31 -15.20
C PRO A 44 -10.06 10.54 -14.15
N LYS A 45 -10.04 9.20 -14.17
CA LYS A 45 -10.76 8.38 -13.18
C LYS A 45 -10.14 8.48 -11.79
N TYR A 46 -8.82 8.57 -11.72
CA TYR A 46 -8.13 8.85 -10.46
C TYR A 46 -8.43 10.26 -9.93
N GLN A 47 -8.58 11.25 -10.81
CA GLN A 47 -8.99 12.61 -10.42
C GLN A 47 -10.44 12.64 -9.90
N GLU A 48 -11.37 11.94 -10.54
CA GLU A 48 -12.74 11.76 -10.04
C GLU A 48 -12.74 11.10 -8.66
N PHE A 49 -11.96 10.03 -8.49
CA PHE A 49 -11.81 9.33 -7.22
C PHE A 49 -11.23 10.21 -6.11
N ARG A 50 -10.16 10.96 -6.39
CA ARG A 50 -9.60 11.97 -5.48
C ARG A 50 -10.67 12.97 -5.06
N SER A 51 -11.38 13.55 -6.03
CA SER A 51 -12.41 14.56 -5.75
C SER A 51 -13.52 14.01 -4.87
N PHE A 52 -13.92 12.75 -5.09
CA PHE A 52 -14.87 12.06 -4.22
C PHE A 52 -14.36 11.92 -2.78
N LEU A 53 -13.10 11.52 -2.59
CA LEU A 53 -12.49 11.40 -1.26
C LEU A 53 -12.38 12.75 -0.55
N GLU A 54 -11.93 13.79 -1.24
CA GLU A 54 -11.78 15.14 -0.69
C GLU A 54 -13.13 15.76 -0.29
N LEU A 55 -14.15 15.57 -1.12
CA LEU A 55 -15.51 16.03 -0.85
C LEU A 55 -16.11 15.37 0.39
N ASN A 56 -15.80 14.09 0.61
CA ASN A 56 -16.37 13.29 1.68
C ASN A 56 -15.42 13.11 2.89
N ALA A 57 -14.28 13.78 2.90
CA ALA A 57 -13.22 13.54 3.88
C ALA A 57 -13.71 13.63 5.32
N ASP A 58 -14.46 14.68 5.67
CA ASP A 58 -14.96 14.90 7.02
C ASP A 58 -15.91 13.77 7.47
N THR A 59 -16.77 13.30 6.58
CA THR A 59 -17.68 12.17 6.84
C THR A 59 -16.90 10.88 7.08
N ILE A 60 -15.90 10.61 6.25
CA ILE A 60 -15.05 9.41 6.35
C ILE A 60 -14.30 9.42 7.69
N PHE A 61 -13.69 10.56 8.02
CA PHE A 61 -12.94 10.75 9.25
C PHE A 61 -13.82 10.58 10.49
N ASN A 62 -14.98 11.22 10.54
CA ASN A 62 -15.91 11.11 11.66
C ASN A 62 -16.36 9.65 11.87
N TYR A 63 -16.59 8.92 10.78
CA TYR A 63 -16.94 7.50 10.86
C TYR A 63 -15.81 6.66 11.47
N VAL A 64 -14.58 6.79 10.96
CA VAL A 64 -13.44 6.02 11.48
C VAL A 64 -13.12 6.41 12.92
N ASP A 65 -13.19 7.69 13.28
CA ASP A 65 -13.01 8.16 14.65
C ASP A 65 -14.03 7.53 15.61
N SER A 66 -15.28 7.38 15.16
CA SER A 66 -16.32 6.70 15.93
C SER A 66 -16.00 5.21 16.14
N LEU A 67 -15.48 4.52 15.12
CA LEU A 67 -15.05 3.13 15.24
C LEU A 67 -13.88 2.99 16.22
N VAL A 68 -12.92 3.90 16.15
CA VAL A 68 -11.76 3.94 17.03
C VAL A 68 -12.17 4.19 18.49
N ALA A 69 -13.07 5.14 18.74
CA ALA A 69 -13.56 5.47 20.07
C ALA A 69 -14.35 4.32 20.72
N VAL A 70 -15.10 3.56 19.92
CA VAL A 70 -15.81 2.35 20.39
C VAL A 70 -14.82 1.22 20.68
N GLY A 71 -13.78 1.05 19.85
CA GLY A 71 -12.79 -0.02 19.98
C GLY A 71 -11.76 0.20 21.10
N LYS A 72 -11.51 1.45 21.50
CA LYS A 72 -10.56 1.81 22.58
C LYS A 72 -11.17 2.90 23.45
N GLY A 73 -11.56 2.55 24.68
CA GLY A 73 -12.03 3.52 25.67
C GLY A 73 -11.05 4.69 25.82
N SER A 74 -11.55 5.90 25.53
CA SER A 74 -10.91 7.22 25.54
C SER A 74 -9.66 7.41 24.66
N ALA A 75 -9.79 8.40 23.78
CA ALA A 75 -8.77 8.94 22.91
C ALA A 75 -7.81 9.85 23.68
N ASP A 76 -6.60 9.38 23.92
CA ASP A 76 -5.45 10.27 23.98
C ASP A 76 -4.22 9.50 23.52
N SER A 77 -3.58 10.01 22.47
CA SER A 77 -2.37 9.48 21.80
C SER A 77 -2.53 8.22 20.93
N ILE A 78 -3.44 8.24 19.94
CA ILE A 78 -3.40 7.20 18.90
C ILE A 78 -2.34 7.56 17.86
N LEU A 79 -1.12 7.06 18.08
CA LEU A 79 -0.05 7.13 17.07
C LEU A 79 -0.29 6.14 15.92
N LYS A 80 -0.95 5.01 16.18
CA LYS A 80 -1.19 3.93 15.22
C LYS A 80 -2.35 3.01 15.69
N VAL A 81 -3.36 2.75 14.86
CA VAL A 81 -4.41 1.73 15.09
C VAL A 81 -4.67 0.94 13.82
N ASP A 82 -4.70 -0.39 13.96
CA ASP A 82 -4.88 -1.31 12.85
C ASP A 82 -6.21 -2.05 13.01
N PHE A 83 -7.03 -1.98 11.96
CA PHE A 83 -8.25 -2.77 11.80
C PHE A 83 -8.06 -3.69 10.58
N PRO A 84 -7.28 -4.78 10.71
CA PRO A 84 -6.84 -5.58 9.58
C PRO A 84 -7.97 -6.35 8.89
N ALA A 85 -9.04 -6.69 9.62
CA ALA A 85 -10.21 -7.36 9.03
C ALA A 85 -11.03 -6.37 8.16
N GLU A 86 -10.91 -5.09 8.47
CA GLU A 86 -11.59 -3.96 7.85
C GLU A 86 -10.72 -3.28 6.79
N GLY A 87 -9.43 -3.63 6.72
CA GLY A 87 -8.47 -3.02 5.80
C GLY A 87 -8.13 -1.58 6.14
N ILE A 88 -8.30 -1.13 7.39
CA ILE A 88 -7.97 0.24 7.82
C ILE A 88 -6.71 0.26 8.64
N HIS A 89 -5.83 1.20 8.30
CA HIS A 89 -4.64 1.55 9.03
C HIS A 89 -4.65 3.04 9.39
N VAL A 90 -4.83 3.39 10.66
CA VAL A 90 -4.84 4.79 11.14
C VAL A 90 -3.46 5.14 11.70
N TYR A 91 -2.88 6.25 11.27
CA TYR A 91 -1.59 6.73 11.75
C TYR A 91 -1.52 8.26 11.73
N ARG A 92 -1.24 8.86 12.89
CA ARG A 92 -1.24 10.33 13.07
C ARG A 92 -2.52 10.96 12.48
N ASP A 93 -2.37 11.88 11.53
CA ASP A 93 -3.44 12.62 10.87
C ASP A 93 -3.93 11.96 9.56
N CYS A 94 -3.54 10.71 9.30
CA CYS A 94 -3.89 10.01 8.07
C CYS A 94 -4.49 8.63 8.33
N MET A 95 -5.28 8.17 7.37
CA MET A 95 -5.89 6.85 7.35
C MET A 95 -5.60 6.22 6.00
N GLN A 96 -5.01 5.02 6.02
CA GLN A 96 -4.86 4.20 4.84
C GLN A 96 -5.95 3.13 4.80
N PHE A 97 -6.59 3.01 3.65
CA PHE A 97 -7.61 2.03 3.35
C PHE A 97 -7.08 1.07 2.30
N ARG A 98 -7.17 -0.22 2.58
CA ARG A 98 -6.78 -1.32 1.69
C ARG A 98 -8.01 -2.12 1.33
N ARG A 99 -8.08 -2.58 0.07
CA ARG A 99 -9.15 -3.53 -0.31
C ARG A 99 -8.95 -4.83 0.45
N VAL A 100 -10.01 -5.37 1.03
CA VAL A 100 -9.94 -6.65 1.75
C VAL A 100 -9.81 -7.79 0.73
N TYR A 101 -8.73 -8.57 0.83
CA TYR A 101 -8.32 -9.61 -0.14
C TYR A 101 -9.42 -10.59 -0.57
N LYS A 102 -10.38 -10.91 0.31
CA LYS A 102 -11.41 -11.91 -0.01
C LYS A 102 -12.45 -11.42 -1.01
N ASN A 103 -12.81 -10.14 -0.94
CA ASN A 103 -13.93 -9.59 -1.71
C ASN A 103 -13.52 -8.39 -2.58
N HIS A 104 -12.26 -7.96 -2.51
CA HIS A 104 -11.77 -6.74 -3.17
C HIS A 104 -12.67 -5.53 -2.87
N GLN A 105 -13.11 -5.36 -1.63
CA GLN A 105 -14.00 -4.26 -1.26
C GLN A 105 -13.42 -3.46 -0.11
N PHE A 106 -13.78 -2.18 -0.08
CA PHE A 106 -13.63 -1.35 1.10
C PHE A 106 -14.84 -1.58 1.99
N THR A 107 -14.64 -2.19 3.16
CA THR A 107 -15.74 -2.63 4.03
C THR A 107 -16.04 -1.63 5.12
N ALA A 108 -15.01 -0.97 5.68
CA ALA A 108 -15.16 0.03 6.72
C ALA A 108 -15.25 1.46 6.14
N PHE A 109 -16.37 1.70 5.47
CA PHE A 109 -16.81 3.00 5.00
C PHE A 109 -18.26 3.23 5.42
N PRO A 110 -18.71 4.49 5.57
CA PRO A 110 -20.13 4.79 5.70
C PRO A 110 -20.93 4.11 4.58
N ASP A 111 -22.02 3.43 4.94
CA ASP A 111 -22.77 2.59 3.99
C ASP A 111 -23.18 3.36 2.71
N HIS A 112 -23.58 4.62 2.87
CA HIS A 112 -24.00 5.49 1.76
C HIS A 112 -22.85 5.93 0.84
N LEU A 113 -21.59 5.81 1.26
CA LEU A 113 -20.40 6.11 0.45
C LEU A 113 -19.72 4.86 -0.09
N ARG A 114 -19.96 3.70 0.55
CA ARG A 114 -19.26 2.45 0.25
C ARG A 114 -19.56 1.95 -1.16
N GLU A 115 -20.80 2.11 -1.63
CA GLU A 115 -21.18 1.71 -2.99
C GLU A 115 -20.42 2.53 -4.04
N ASP A 116 -20.46 3.87 -3.92
CA ASP A 116 -19.74 4.77 -4.82
C ASP A 116 -18.23 4.51 -4.80
N LEU A 117 -17.65 4.30 -3.62
CA LEU A 117 -16.23 4.00 -3.48
C LEU A 117 -15.84 2.70 -4.21
N ASN A 118 -16.63 1.64 -4.07
CA ASN A 118 -16.38 0.39 -4.78
C ASN A 118 -16.62 0.53 -6.29
N ASN A 119 -17.62 1.30 -6.71
CA ASN A 119 -17.86 1.61 -8.13
C ASN A 119 -16.67 2.35 -8.75
N PHE A 120 -16.07 3.31 -8.03
CA PHE A 120 -14.84 3.95 -8.47
C PHE A 120 -13.69 2.95 -8.59
N ALA A 121 -13.47 2.13 -7.57
CA ALA A 121 -12.41 1.12 -7.57
C ALA A 121 -12.53 0.16 -8.76
N ASP A 122 -13.74 -0.30 -9.06
CA ASP A 122 -14.00 -1.20 -10.17
C ASP A 122 -13.84 -0.48 -11.52
N SER A 123 -14.23 0.80 -11.61
CA SER A 123 -14.02 1.61 -12.83
C SER A 123 -12.54 1.90 -13.13
N ILE A 124 -11.72 2.06 -12.10
CA ILE A 124 -10.25 2.20 -12.20
C ILE A 124 -9.62 0.86 -12.60
N GLY A 125 -10.23 -0.24 -12.16
CA GLY A 125 -9.81 -1.60 -12.46
C GLY A 125 -9.14 -2.26 -11.26
N GLU A 126 -9.42 -3.53 -11.04
CA GLU A 126 -9.10 -4.18 -9.77
C GLU A 126 -7.62 -4.19 -9.40
N ARG A 127 -6.75 -4.23 -10.42
CA ARG A 127 -5.28 -4.26 -10.28
C ARG A 127 -4.65 -2.86 -10.19
N ASN A 128 -5.46 -1.82 -10.30
CA ASN A 128 -5.02 -0.43 -10.48
C ASN A 128 -5.40 0.45 -9.27
N LEU A 129 -6.02 -0.11 -8.23
CA LEU A 129 -6.27 0.55 -6.95
C LEU A 129 -6.10 -0.47 -5.81
N ALA A 130 -4.88 -0.61 -5.30
CA ALA A 130 -4.56 -1.51 -4.19
C ALA A 130 -4.94 -0.90 -2.84
N ALA A 131 -4.63 0.38 -2.64
CA ALA A 131 -4.90 1.11 -1.42
C ALA A 131 -4.98 2.62 -1.70
N PHE A 132 -5.49 3.37 -0.74
CA PHE A 132 -5.35 4.82 -0.74
C PHE A 132 -5.16 5.32 0.69
N THR A 133 -4.53 6.48 0.80
CA THR A 133 -4.40 7.23 2.06
C THR A 133 -5.15 8.53 1.92
N LEU A 134 -5.90 8.88 2.96
CA LEU A 134 -6.54 10.18 3.13
C LEU A 134 -6.04 10.81 4.43
N CYS A 135 -5.57 12.05 4.36
CA CYS A 135 -5.11 12.83 5.50
C CYS A 135 -6.11 13.92 5.88
N ARG A 136 -6.05 14.41 7.13
CA ARG A 136 -6.97 15.45 7.65
C ARG A 136 -6.91 16.76 6.88
N ASP A 137 -5.75 17.07 6.30
CA ASP A 137 -5.55 18.19 5.38
C ASP A 137 -6.12 17.94 3.97
N LYS A 138 -6.85 16.82 3.78
CA LYS A 138 -7.43 16.33 2.53
C LYS A 138 -6.41 15.87 1.50
N THR A 139 -5.14 15.72 1.86
CA THR A 139 -4.16 15.06 0.98
C THR A 139 -4.62 13.64 0.67
N VAL A 140 -4.61 13.28 -0.61
CA VAL A 140 -4.90 11.93 -1.11
C VAL A 140 -3.65 11.34 -1.74
N LEU A 141 -3.27 10.14 -1.31
CA LEU A 141 -2.29 9.30 -1.98
C LEU A 141 -2.98 8.03 -2.44
N VAL A 142 -2.86 7.71 -3.73
CA VAL A 142 -3.40 6.48 -4.30
C VAL A 142 -2.27 5.51 -4.55
N GLN A 143 -2.36 4.33 -3.95
CA GLN A 143 -1.46 3.23 -4.25
C GLN A 143 -2.09 2.34 -5.32
N ILE A 144 -1.50 2.35 -6.50
CA ILE A 144 -2.01 1.66 -7.68
C ILE A 144 -1.85 0.15 -7.50
N ARG A 145 -0.60 -0.29 -7.28
CA ARG A 145 -0.23 -1.71 -7.16
C ARG A 145 1.07 -1.88 -6.40
N GLU A 146 1.22 -3.08 -5.86
CA GLU A 146 2.46 -3.60 -5.28
C GLU A 146 2.90 -4.83 -6.07
N GLN A 147 4.17 -4.87 -6.48
CA GLN A 147 4.78 -6.02 -7.13
C GLN A 147 5.83 -6.60 -6.20
N ARG A 148 5.44 -7.63 -5.44
CA ARG A 148 6.31 -8.34 -4.51
C ARG A 148 7.06 -9.47 -5.21
N THR A 149 8.35 -9.60 -4.93
CA THR A 149 9.17 -10.73 -5.38
C THR A 149 9.33 -11.78 -4.31
N ASP A 150 9.72 -12.98 -4.72
CA ASP A 150 10.04 -14.09 -3.81
C ASP A 150 11.20 -13.76 -2.86
N GLN A 151 12.01 -12.76 -3.19
CA GLN A 151 13.11 -12.28 -2.36
C GLN A 151 12.70 -11.21 -1.34
N GLY A 152 11.41 -10.84 -1.25
CA GLY A 152 10.94 -9.83 -0.30
C GLY A 152 11.22 -8.39 -0.74
N LEU A 153 11.44 -8.14 -2.04
CA LEU A 153 11.41 -6.80 -2.61
C LEU A 153 10.01 -6.47 -3.09
N THR A 154 9.58 -5.23 -2.86
CA THR A 154 8.29 -4.74 -3.34
C THR A 154 8.47 -3.45 -4.12
N VAL A 155 8.05 -3.46 -5.38
CA VAL A 155 7.91 -2.23 -6.18
C VAL A 155 6.50 -1.68 -5.99
N ILE A 156 6.41 -0.44 -5.53
CA ILE A 156 5.16 0.24 -5.23
C ILE A 156 4.96 1.32 -6.29
N HIS A 157 3.79 1.31 -6.91
CA HIS A 157 3.34 2.35 -7.83
C HIS A 157 2.28 3.20 -7.13
N SER A 158 2.44 4.52 -7.15
CA SER A 158 1.49 5.44 -6.51
C SER A 158 1.29 6.74 -7.29
N LEU A 159 0.11 7.34 -7.10
CA LEU A 159 -0.20 8.70 -7.50
C LEU A 159 -0.31 9.56 -6.25
N THR A 160 0.29 10.75 -6.31
CA THR A 160 0.16 11.77 -5.27
C THR A 160 -0.20 13.10 -5.92
N TRP A 161 -1.04 13.87 -5.23
CA TRP A 161 -1.37 15.22 -5.62
C TRP A 161 -0.84 16.22 -4.61
N ASP A 162 -0.33 17.35 -5.10
CA ASP A 162 0.07 18.50 -4.29
C ASP A 162 1.13 18.24 -3.20
N LYS A 163 1.78 17.06 -3.23
CA LYS A 163 2.78 16.66 -2.24
C LYS A 163 3.96 15.97 -2.90
N ILE A 164 5.13 16.59 -2.76
CA ILE A 164 6.41 15.90 -2.95
C ILE A 164 6.55 14.94 -1.78
N ILE A 165 6.57 13.63 -2.06
CA ILE A 165 6.86 12.63 -1.05
C ILE A 165 8.30 12.91 -0.60
N GLU A 166 8.53 13.31 0.67
CA GLU A 166 9.89 13.52 1.18
C GLU A 166 10.68 12.21 1.04
N GLN A 167 11.71 12.25 0.18
CA GLN A 167 12.35 11.06 -0.36
C GLN A 167 13.47 10.57 0.57
N GLU A 168 13.14 9.69 1.52
CA GLU A 168 14.16 8.98 2.30
C GLU A 168 14.67 7.70 1.59
N GLN A 169 14.05 7.32 0.46
CA GLN A 169 14.36 6.06 -0.23
C GLN A 169 15.36 6.26 -1.38
N ARG A 170 16.43 5.45 -1.40
CA ARG A 170 17.46 5.44 -2.46
C ARG A 170 16.93 5.09 -3.84
N TYR A 171 15.87 4.29 -3.92
CA TYR A 171 15.35 3.70 -5.15
C TYR A 171 13.94 4.23 -5.43
N HIS A 172 13.87 5.40 -6.07
CA HIS A 172 12.62 6.03 -6.48
C HIS A 172 12.73 6.72 -7.85
N LYS A 173 11.61 6.83 -8.57
CA LYS A 173 11.48 7.68 -9.77
C LYS A 173 10.08 8.27 -9.87
N ASP A 174 10.04 9.49 -10.37
CA ASP A 174 8.83 10.30 -10.47
C ASP A 174 8.64 10.80 -11.90
N THR A 175 7.38 10.92 -12.31
CA THR A 175 7.00 11.70 -13.49
C THR A 175 5.78 12.53 -13.19
N LEU A 176 5.79 13.78 -13.66
CA LEU A 176 4.63 14.65 -13.61
C LEU A 176 3.65 14.21 -14.71
N LEU A 177 2.41 13.88 -14.35
CA LEU A 177 1.36 13.49 -15.29
C LEU A 177 0.40 14.64 -15.63
N ALA A 178 0.19 15.57 -14.69
CA ALA A 178 -0.61 16.78 -14.83
C ALA A 178 -0.03 17.88 -13.92
N GLU A 179 -0.57 19.10 -13.94
CA GLU A 179 -0.04 20.25 -13.18
C GLU A 179 0.25 19.95 -11.71
N ASP A 180 -0.55 19.09 -11.08
CA ASP A 180 -0.50 18.76 -9.66
C ASP A 180 -0.36 17.26 -9.36
N CYS A 181 -0.22 16.38 -10.37
CA CYS A 181 -0.25 14.93 -10.19
C CYS A 181 1.09 14.29 -10.54
N ILE A 182 1.70 13.62 -9.56
CA ILE A 182 2.95 12.89 -9.71
C ILE A 182 2.68 11.39 -9.67
N TYR A 183 3.20 10.67 -10.66
CA TYR A 183 3.31 9.22 -10.62
C TYR A 183 4.68 8.85 -10.07
N HIS A 184 4.66 8.25 -8.88
CA HIS A 184 5.82 7.77 -8.14
C HIS A 184 5.96 6.24 -8.23
N ILE A 185 7.19 5.78 -8.43
CA ILE A 185 7.60 4.38 -8.30
C ILE A 185 8.71 4.29 -7.26
N ALA A 186 8.50 3.47 -6.24
CA ALA A 186 9.46 3.22 -5.16
C ALA A 186 9.75 1.73 -5.00
N LEU A 187 10.96 1.42 -4.55
CA LEU A 187 11.34 0.08 -4.11
C LEU A 187 11.43 0.06 -2.57
N SER A 188 10.64 -0.80 -1.95
CA SER A 188 10.75 -1.13 -0.53
C SER A 188 11.33 -2.53 -0.38
N ALA A 189 12.30 -2.70 0.52
CA ALA A 189 12.59 -4.01 1.09
C ALA A 189 11.50 -4.29 2.13
N ASP A 190 10.98 -5.52 2.17
CA ASP A 190 10.07 -5.94 3.24
C ASP A 190 10.72 -5.67 4.60
N THR A 191 10.24 -4.65 5.30
CA THR A 191 10.01 -4.81 6.74
C THR A 191 8.59 -5.32 6.84
N SER A 192 8.43 -6.61 7.12
CA SER A 192 7.15 -7.21 7.47
C SER A 192 6.36 -6.24 8.37
N PHE A 193 5.18 -5.81 7.91
CA PHE A 193 4.23 -5.08 8.75
C PHE A 193 3.32 -6.08 9.46
#